data_AF-A0A955FC51-F1
#
_entry.id   AF-A0A955FC51-F1
#
_cell.length_a   1.000
_cell.length_b   1.000
_cell.length_c   1.000
_cell.angle_alpha   90.00
_cell.angle_beta   90.00
_cell.angle_gamma   90.00
#
_symmetry.space_group_name_H-M   'P 1'
#
loop_
_entity.id
_entity.type
_entity.pdbx_description
1 polymer ?
#
loop_
_entity_poly.entity_id
_entity_poly.type
_entity_poly.pdbx_seq_one_letter_code
_entity_poly.pdbx_strand_id
1 'polypeptide(L)'
;MENSKTAADIAKENALFDRKSVLFLVVLAAVCVFVAVTNMLFPEDSALHVPTYTVSLLGKYLTYALLAVAVDLIWGFMGVLSLGHAAFFALGGYAMGMYLMRQIGDRGVYGNPELPDFMVFLNWTELPWFWSGFDNFGFAMLM
;
A
#
# COMPACT_ATOMS: atom_id res chain seq x y z
N MET A 1 10.53 -23.92 -36.76
CA MET A 1 11.06 -22.57 -37.03
C MET A 1 10.12 -21.59 -36.35
N GLU A 2 10.22 -21.46 -35.03
CA GLU A 2 9.25 -20.68 -34.25
C GLU A 2 9.97 -19.50 -33.59
N ASN A 3 9.79 -18.35 -34.21
CA ASN A 3 9.68 -17.02 -33.62
C ASN A 3 10.70 -16.63 -32.52
N SER A 4 11.96 -16.40 -32.90
CA SER A 4 12.85 -15.53 -32.14
C SER A 4 12.47 -14.08 -32.44
N LYS A 5 11.49 -13.53 -31.71
CA LYS A 5 11.27 -12.08 -31.70
C LYS A 5 12.54 -11.42 -31.14
N THR A 6 13.13 -10.51 -31.90
CA THR A 6 14.34 -9.79 -31.48
C THR A 6 14.02 -8.92 -30.27
N ALA A 7 14.97 -8.63 -29.37
CA ALA A 7 14.73 -7.76 -28.21
C ALA A 7 14.11 -6.39 -28.59
N ALA A 8 14.38 -5.90 -29.80
CA ALA A 8 13.79 -4.70 -30.37
C ALA A 8 12.27 -4.85 -30.69
N ASP A 9 11.83 -6.03 -31.13
CA ASP A 9 10.41 -6.31 -31.40
C ASP A 9 9.61 -6.38 -30.08
N ILE A 10 10.20 -6.96 -29.04
CA ILE A 10 9.60 -7.02 -27.69
C ILE A 10 9.50 -5.62 -27.07
N ALA A 11 10.50 -4.76 -27.29
CA ALA A 11 10.48 -3.37 -26.81
C ALA A 11 9.45 -2.50 -27.55
N LYS A 12 9.19 -2.79 -28.83
CA LYS A 12 8.19 -2.08 -29.65
C LYS A 12 6.76 -2.48 -29.30
N GLU A 13 6.56 -3.74 -28.90
CA GLU A 13 5.27 -4.29 -28.44
C GLU A 13 4.94 -3.84 -27.00
N ASN A 14 5.97 -3.57 -26.17
CA ASN A 14 5.86 -3.08 -24.79
C ASN A 14 6.27 -1.60 -24.64
N ALA A 15 5.94 -0.75 -25.61
CA ALA A 15 6.24 0.67 -25.48
C ALA A 15 5.40 1.24 -24.32
N LEU A 16 6.09 1.61 -23.22
CA LEU A 16 5.54 2.32 -22.05
C LEU A 16 4.68 3.54 -22.44
N PHE A 17 4.88 4.06 -23.65
CA PHE A 17 4.16 5.16 -24.27
C PHE A 17 3.35 4.70 -25.48
N ASP A 18 2.20 4.06 -25.23
CA ASP A 18 1.16 3.94 -26.26
C ASP A 18 0.63 5.34 -26.65
N ARG A 19 0.11 5.48 -27.87
CA ARG A 19 -0.42 6.74 -28.40
C ARG A 19 -1.51 7.32 -27.49
N LYS A 20 -2.30 6.46 -26.85
CA LYS A 20 -3.34 6.86 -25.87
C LYS A 20 -2.73 7.40 -24.57
N SER A 21 -1.69 6.75 -24.05
CA SER A 21 -0.98 7.17 -22.84
C SER A 21 -0.27 8.50 -23.04
N VAL A 22 0.39 8.68 -24.19
CA VAL A 22 1.00 9.98 -24.57
C VAL A 22 -0.07 11.06 -24.69
N LEU A 23 -1.19 10.77 -25.36
CA LEU A 23 -2.30 11.71 -25.50
C LEU A 23 -2.83 12.15 -24.14
N PHE A 24 -3.05 11.20 -23.22
CA PHE A 24 -3.49 11.49 -21.86
C PHE A 24 -2.51 12.41 -21.12
N LEU A 25 -1.21 12.10 -21.15
CA LEU A 25 -0.18 12.90 -20.47
C LEU A 25 -0.06 14.31 -21.06
N VAL A 26 -0.15 14.46 -22.38
CA VAL A 26 -0.11 15.77 -23.04
C VAL A 26 -1.33 16.59 -22.67
N VAL A 27 -2.53 16.00 -22.68
CA VAL A 27 -3.76 16.68 -22.28
C VAL A 27 -3.69 17.10 -20.81
N LEU A 28 -3.23 16.22 -19.92
CA LEU A 28 -3.08 16.53 -18.50
C LEU A 28 -2.10 17.70 -18.29
N ALA A 29 -0.94 17.66 -18.94
CA ALA A 29 0.06 18.74 -18.87
C ALA A 29 -0.50 20.06 -19.43
N ALA A 30 -1.22 20.02 -20.54
CA ALA A 30 -1.85 21.19 -21.14
C ALA A 30 -2.88 21.82 -20.19
N VAL A 31 -3.69 21.01 -19.50
CA VAL A 31 -4.65 21.49 -18.49
C VAL A 31 -3.92 22.14 -17.31
N CYS A 32 -2.86 21.53 -16.79
CA CYS A 32 -2.08 22.12 -15.70
C CYS A 32 -1.46 23.46 -16.08
N VAL A 33 -0.87 23.55 -17.28
CA VAL A 33 -0.32 24.80 -17.82
C VAL A 33 -1.41 25.83 -18.01
N PHE A 34 -2.55 25.44 -18.60
CA PHE A 34 -3.68 26.33 -18.82
C PHE A 34 -4.16 26.94 -17.49
N VAL A 35 -4.36 26.12 -16.45
CA VAL A 35 -4.79 26.58 -15.12
C VAL A 35 -3.77 27.55 -14.52
N ALA A 36 -2.47 27.26 -14.58
CA ALA A 36 -1.43 28.14 -14.06
C ALA A 36 -1.35 29.48 -14.82
N VAL A 37 -1.43 29.43 -16.14
CA VAL A 37 -1.46 30.60 -17.04
C VAL A 37 -2.68 31.47 -16.74
N THR A 38 -3.87 30.86 -16.60
CA THR A 38 -5.09 31.61 -16.29
C THR A 38 -5.08 32.28 -14.92
N ASN A 39 -4.39 31.67 -13.94
CA ASN A 39 -4.21 32.25 -12.62
C ASN A 39 -3.26 33.46 -12.64
N MET A 40 -2.21 33.46 -13.48
CA MET A 40 -1.20 34.53 -13.50
C MET A 40 -1.51 35.69 -14.46
N LEU A 41 -2.16 35.44 -15.59
CA LEU A 41 -2.29 36.42 -16.68
C LEU A 41 -3.57 37.24 -16.66
N PHE A 42 -4.65 36.74 -16.05
CA PHE A 42 -5.93 37.42 -16.03
C PHE A 42 -6.14 38.20 -14.72
N PRO A 43 -6.67 39.43 -14.78
CA PRO A 43 -7.11 40.17 -13.59
C PRO A 43 -8.24 39.46 -12.85
N GLU A 44 -8.29 39.64 -11.54
CA GLU A 44 -9.25 39.01 -10.60
C GLU A 44 -10.73 39.25 -10.95
N ASP A 45 -11.05 40.33 -11.65
CA ASP A 45 -12.41 40.64 -12.14
C ASP A 45 -12.82 39.92 -13.44
N SER A 46 -11.87 39.25 -14.11
CA SER A 46 -12.14 38.56 -15.38
C SER A 46 -12.77 37.18 -15.14
N ALA A 47 -13.80 36.84 -15.92
CA ALA A 47 -14.44 35.51 -15.87
C ALA A 47 -13.48 34.33 -16.16
N LEU A 48 -12.30 34.60 -16.75
CA LEU A 48 -11.28 33.60 -17.04
C LEU A 48 -10.20 33.49 -15.95
N HIS A 49 -10.27 34.28 -14.87
CA HIS A 49 -9.32 34.19 -13.77
C HIS A 49 -9.62 32.98 -12.88
N VAL A 50 -8.66 32.06 -12.78
CA VAL A 50 -8.75 30.94 -11.84
C VAL A 50 -8.18 31.36 -10.49
N PRO A 51 -8.97 31.32 -9.39
CA PRO A 51 -8.49 31.71 -8.07
C PRO A 51 -7.37 30.80 -7.58
N THR A 52 -6.39 31.35 -6.86
CA THR A 52 -5.24 30.61 -6.30
C THR A 52 -5.66 29.46 -5.38
N TYR A 53 -6.80 29.60 -4.69
CA TYR A 53 -7.40 28.52 -3.90
C TYR A 53 -7.71 27.29 -4.76
N THR A 54 -8.35 27.48 -5.92
CA THR A 54 -8.70 26.40 -6.86
C THR A 54 -7.45 25.70 -7.39
N VAL A 55 -6.39 26.46 -7.68
CA VAL A 55 -5.09 25.90 -8.09
C VAL A 55 -4.51 25.00 -7.01
N SER A 56 -4.53 25.45 -5.75
CA SER A 56 -4.04 24.68 -4.60
C SER A 56 -4.85 23.41 -4.38
N LEU A 57 -6.17 23.48 -4.58
CA LEU A 57 -7.10 22.36 -4.42
C LEU A 57 -6.93 21.32 -5.53
N LEU A 58 -6.77 21.75 -6.77
CA LEU A 58 -6.44 20.89 -7.89
C LEU A 58 -5.09 20.18 -7.68
N GLY A 59 -4.07 20.89 -7.19
CA GLY A 59 -2.79 20.28 -6.84
C GLY A 59 -2.95 19.18 -5.79
N LYS A 60 -3.76 19.42 -4.75
CA LYS A 60 -4.08 18.42 -3.72
C LYS A 60 -4.78 17.19 -4.33
N TYR A 61 -5.73 17.39 -5.23
CA TYR A 61 -6.43 16.30 -5.91
C TYR A 61 -5.51 15.50 -6.85
N LEU A 62 -4.59 16.14 -7.58
CA LEU A 62 -3.59 15.44 -8.38
C LEU A 62 -2.70 14.55 -7.52
N THR A 63 -2.29 15.03 -6.34
CA THR A 63 -1.51 14.22 -5.38
C THR A 63 -2.28 12.98 -4.93
N TYR A 64 -3.58 13.11 -4.62
CA TYR A 64 -4.41 11.95 -4.28
C TYR A 64 -4.65 11.01 -5.47
N ALA A 65 -4.78 11.54 -6.69
CA ALA A 65 -4.91 10.72 -7.89
C ALA A 65 -3.64 9.90 -8.15
N LEU A 66 -2.45 10.51 -8.00
CA LEU A 66 -1.16 9.81 -8.07
C LEU A 66 -1.05 8.71 -7.02
N LEU A 67 -1.46 9.00 -5.78
CA LEU A 67 -1.53 7.99 -4.72
C LEU A 67 -2.46 6.84 -5.09
N ALA A 68 -3.65 7.13 -5.62
CA ALA A 68 -4.62 6.12 -6.04
C ALA A 68 -4.06 5.22 -7.15
N VAL A 69 -3.41 5.81 -8.16
CA VAL A 69 -2.75 5.06 -9.25
C VAL A 69 -1.63 4.18 -8.71
N ALA A 70 -0.81 4.68 -7.77
CA ALA A 70 0.25 3.88 -7.17
C ALA A 70 -0.31 2.65 -6.42
N VAL A 71 -1.41 2.81 -5.69
CA VAL A 71 -2.08 1.71 -4.99
C VAL A 71 -2.72 0.73 -5.98
N ASP A 72 -3.35 1.23 -7.04
CA ASP A 72 -3.93 0.40 -8.12
C ASP A 72 -2.86 -0.44 -8.83
N LEU A 73 -1.66 0.11 -9.07
CA LEU A 73 -0.57 -0.65 -9.67
C LEU A 73 -0.05 -1.76 -8.75
N ILE A 74 0.15 -1.47 -7.46
CA ILE A 74 0.70 -2.45 -6.52
C ILE A 74 -0.32 -3.55 -6.21
N TRP A 75 -1.54 -3.16 -5.84
CA TRP A 75 -2.56 -4.13 -5.44
C TRP A 75 -3.36 -4.62 -6.64
N GLY A 76 -3.88 -3.70 -7.46
CA GLY A 76 -4.77 -4.04 -8.57
C GLY A 76 -4.05 -4.78 -9.69
N PHE A 77 -2.90 -4.27 -10.14
CA PHE A 77 -2.16 -4.89 -11.24
C PHE A 77 -1.16 -5.96 -10.80
N MET A 78 -0.28 -5.68 -9.84
CA MET A 78 0.71 -6.66 -9.39
C MET A 78 0.13 -7.72 -8.44
N GLY A 79 -1.02 -7.47 -7.81
CA GLY A 79 -1.63 -8.41 -6.87
C GLY A 79 -0.88 -8.53 -5.53
N VAL A 80 -0.03 -7.56 -5.19
CA VAL A 80 0.80 -7.58 -3.97
C VAL A 80 0.25 -6.59 -2.95
N LEU A 81 0.31 -6.93 -1.66
CA LEU A 81 -0.06 -5.99 -0.59
C LEU A 81 0.92 -4.80 -0.59
N SER A 82 0.39 -3.58 -0.50
CA SER A 82 1.24 -2.42 -0.23
C SER A 82 1.85 -2.50 1.16
N LEU A 83 3.02 -1.87 1.37
CA LEU A 83 3.76 -1.91 2.63
C LEU A 83 2.88 -1.58 3.85
N GLY A 84 2.00 -0.58 3.73
CA GLY A 84 1.06 -0.20 4.78
C GLY A 84 0.12 -1.34 5.16
N HIS A 85 -0.52 -1.98 4.19
CA HIS A 85 -1.41 -3.12 4.45
C HIS A 85 -0.65 -4.34 4.97
N ALA A 86 0.52 -4.63 4.41
CA ALA A 86 1.35 -5.74 4.83
C ALA A 86 1.79 -5.60 6.30
N ALA A 87 2.13 -4.39 6.75
CA ALA A 87 2.51 -4.14 8.14
C ALA A 87 1.36 -4.45 9.12
N PHE A 88 0.15 -3.97 8.84
CA PHE A 88 -1.02 -4.26 9.68
C PHE A 88 -1.42 -5.74 9.62
N PHE A 89 -1.33 -6.36 8.44
CA PHE A 89 -1.60 -7.78 8.30
C PHE A 89 -0.60 -8.64 9.08
N ALA A 90 0.69 -8.27 9.07
CA ALA A 90 1.72 -8.93 9.85
C ALA A 90 1.49 -8.77 11.36
N LEU A 91 1.11 -7.58 11.83
CA LEU A 91 0.80 -7.33 13.24
C LEU A 91 -0.40 -8.17 13.71
N GLY A 92 -1.52 -8.14 12.97
CA GLY A 92 -2.69 -8.94 13.31
C GLY A 92 -2.43 -10.45 13.22
N GLY A 93 -1.68 -10.89 12.21
CA GLY A 93 -1.25 -12.29 12.08
C GLY A 93 -0.36 -12.74 13.23
N TYR A 94 0.53 -11.88 13.71
CA TYR A 94 1.37 -12.14 14.88
C TYR A 94 0.53 -12.19 16.16
N ALA A 95 -0.38 -11.23 16.38
CA ALA A 95 -1.28 -11.19 17.52
C ALA A 95 -2.12 -12.48 17.62
N MET A 96 -2.76 -12.85 16.51
CA MET A 96 -3.56 -14.07 16.44
C MET A 96 -2.71 -15.34 16.53
N GLY A 97 -1.53 -15.35 15.91
CA GLY A 97 -0.58 -16.46 15.99
C GLY A 97 -0.12 -16.72 17.42
N MET A 98 0.23 -15.66 18.16
CA MET A 98 0.57 -15.75 19.58
C MET A 98 -0.62 -16.22 20.42
N TYR A 99 -1.84 -15.75 20.14
CA TYR A 99 -3.04 -16.24 20.81
C TYR A 99 -3.24 -17.73 20.60
N LEU A 100 -3.21 -18.19 19.35
CA LEU A 100 -3.37 -19.61 19.03
C LEU A 100 -2.29 -20.48 19.67
N MET A 101 -1.03 -20.01 19.70
CA MET A 101 0.06 -20.71 20.38
C MET A 101 -0.17 -20.85 21.89
N ARG A 102 -0.76 -19.83 22.54
CA ARG A 102 -1.13 -19.89 23.96
C ARG A 102 -2.36 -20.77 24.22
N GLN A 103 -3.27 -20.91 23.26
CA GLN A 103 -4.43 -21.80 23.37
C GLN A 103 -4.09 -23.29 23.30
N ILE A 104 -2.91 -23.65 22.79
CA ILE A 104 -2.43 -25.05 22.78
C ILE A 104 -2.25 -25.54 24.22
N GLY A 105 -1.55 -24.77 25.06
CA GLY A 105 -1.32 -25.09 26.47
C GLY A 105 -0.66 -26.45 26.70
N ASP A 106 -1.21 -27.23 27.62
CA ASP A 106 -0.75 -28.58 27.98
C ASP A 106 -0.90 -29.62 26.86
N ARG A 107 -1.59 -29.27 25.77
CA ARG A 107 -1.73 -30.11 24.56
C ARG A 107 -0.53 -30.02 23.62
N GLY A 108 0.47 -29.20 23.97
CA GLY A 108 1.73 -29.07 23.24
C GLY A 108 2.65 -30.28 23.42
N VAL A 109 3.70 -30.36 22.59
CA VAL A 109 4.70 -31.45 22.63
C VAL A 109 5.41 -31.50 23.99
N TYR A 110 5.63 -30.35 24.61
CA TYR A 110 6.31 -30.24 25.90
C TYR A 110 5.34 -30.20 27.10
N GLY A 111 4.02 -30.15 26.84
CA GLY A 111 2.98 -30.18 27.86
C GLY A 111 3.01 -29.03 28.86
N ASN A 112 3.54 -27.86 28.48
CA ASN A 112 3.61 -26.70 29.38
C ASN A 112 2.33 -25.83 29.25
N PRO A 113 1.55 -25.63 30.33
CA PRO A 113 0.31 -24.86 30.26
C PRO A 113 0.51 -23.33 30.19
N GLU A 114 1.69 -22.81 30.55
CA GLU A 114 1.94 -21.37 30.66
C GLU A 114 2.78 -20.81 29.50
N LEU A 115 3.73 -21.61 29.01
CA LEU A 115 4.67 -21.24 27.96
C LEU A 115 4.32 -21.91 26.63
N PRO A 116 4.26 -21.17 25.51
CA PRO A 116 4.19 -21.76 24.19
C PRO A 116 5.35 -22.73 23.91
N ASP A 117 5.08 -23.81 23.17
CA ASP A 117 6.06 -24.88 22.89
C ASP A 117 7.38 -24.38 22.30
N PHE A 118 7.37 -23.34 21.45
CA PHE A 118 8.60 -22.80 20.86
C PHE A 118 9.51 -22.13 21.91
N MET A 119 8.93 -21.55 22.96
CA MET A 119 9.69 -20.95 24.06
C MET A 119 10.33 -22.04 24.91
N VAL A 120 9.60 -23.12 25.17
CA VAL A 120 10.12 -24.30 25.87
C VAL A 120 11.26 -24.94 25.07
N PHE A 121 11.10 -25.05 23.74
CA PHE A 121 12.15 -25.52 22.84
C PHE A 121 13.42 -24.63 22.88
N LEU A 122 13.25 -23.31 22.97
CA LEU A 122 14.35 -22.35 23.13
C LEU A 122 14.88 -22.26 24.57
N ASN A 123 14.41 -23.13 25.47
CA ASN A 123 14.79 -23.20 26.89
C ASN A 123 14.49 -21.93 27.68
N TRP A 124 13.37 -21.27 27.37
CA TRP A 124 12.88 -20.12 28.13
C TRP A 124 12.15 -20.58 29.39
N THR A 125 12.26 -19.78 30.46
CA THR A 125 11.72 -20.12 31.78
C THR A 125 10.43 -19.38 32.13
N GLU A 126 10.20 -18.22 31.52
CA GLU A 126 9.05 -17.36 31.81
C GLU A 126 8.56 -16.63 30.56
N LEU A 127 7.29 -16.23 30.57
CA LEU A 127 6.69 -15.47 29.48
C LEU A 127 7.09 -13.99 29.60
N PRO A 128 7.67 -13.38 28.55
CA PRO A 128 7.88 -11.94 28.55
C PRO A 128 6.60 -11.14 28.70
N TRP A 129 6.74 -10.01 29.37
CA TRP A 129 5.65 -9.08 29.66
C TRP A 129 4.89 -8.59 28.41
N PHE A 130 5.55 -8.38 27.28
CA PHE A 130 4.90 -7.90 26.05
C PHE A 130 4.01 -8.96 25.37
N TRP A 131 4.13 -10.22 25.76
CA TRP A 131 3.23 -11.30 25.33
C TRP A 131 2.16 -11.65 26.37
N SER A 132 2.14 -10.95 27.49
CA SER A 132 1.09 -11.08 28.50
C SER A 132 -0.24 -10.55 27.93
N GLY A 133 -1.32 -11.31 28.09
CA GLY A 133 -2.66 -10.97 27.62
C GLY A 133 -3.08 -11.67 26.32
N PHE A 134 -2.15 -12.26 25.55
CA PHE A 134 -2.51 -13.04 24.36
C PHE A 134 -3.17 -14.39 24.69
N ASP A 135 -3.43 -14.72 25.95
CA ASP A 135 -4.34 -15.80 26.34
C ASP A 135 -5.82 -15.41 26.19
N ASN A 136 -6.12 -14.11 26.16
CA ASN A 136 -7.47 -13.58 26.01
C ASN A 136 -7.77 -13.23 24.55
N PHE A 137 -8.88 -13.76 24.02
CA PHE A 137 -9.32 -13.50 22.65
C PHE A 137 -9.63 -12.02 22.39
N GLY A 138 -10.27 -11.33 23.33
CA GLY A 138 -10.63 -9.92 23.19
C GLY A 138 -9.40 -9.02 23.12
N PHE A 139 -8.36 -9.34 23.89
CA PHE A 139 -7.08 -8.63 23.82
C PHE A 139 -6.38 -8.88 22.49
N ALA A 140 -6.34 -10.14 22.04
CA ALA A 140 -5.73 -10.52 20.77
C ALA A 140 -6.44 -9.93 19.54
N MET A 141 -7.76 -9.70 19.60
CA MET A 141 -8.51 -9.04 18.52
C MET A 141 -8.33 -7.52 18.48
N LEU A 142 -8.02 -6.90 19.61
CA LEU A 142 -7.86 -5.44 19.70
C LEU A 142 -6.47 -4.96 19.23
N MET A 143 -5.49 -5.85 19.30
CA MET A 143 -4.09 -5.63 18.91
C MET A 143 -3.86 -5.94 17.44
#